data_AF-A0A1A3API5-F1
#
_entry.id   AF-A0A1A3API5-F1
#
_cell.length_a   1.000
_cell.length_b   1.000
_cell.length_c   1.000
_cell.angle_alpha   90.00
_cell.angle_beta   90.00
_cell.angle_gamma   90.00
#
_symmetry.space_group_name_H-M   'P 1'
#
loop_
_entity.id
_entity.type
_entity.pdbx_description
1 polymer ?
#
loop_
_entity_poly.entity_id
_entity_poly.type
_entity_poly.pdbx_seq_one_letter_code
_entity_poly.pdbx_strand_id
1 'polypeptide(L)'
;MRMRLRVRRGTVRAAAWLTTVCLIAACSNSDPLGTQIRSPKSIVVGSGDFPESEIVAEIYAEALEANGFEIGRRMGIGSRETYVPALKDHSIDLVPEYIGNLLLYFAPDSTATMLDNVELELYKKLPGDLSVLTPSPASDTDTVTVTSGAAGNWNLKTIGDLAAHSPDVRFGAPSAFETRPSGLPGLRQKYGLNIAPGNFVAINDGGGAVTVR
;
A
#
# COMPACT_ATOMS: atom_id res chain seq x y z
N MET A 1 37.54 -65.39 17.29
CA MET A 1 38.71 -64.48 17.34
C MET A 1 38.24 -63.08 16.90
N ARG A 2 38.14 -62.11 17.81
CA ARG A 2 37.57 -60.78 17.54
C ARG A 2 38.63 -59.87 16.89
N MET A 3 38.46 -59.49 15.63
CA MET A 3 39.36 -58.58 14.94
C MET A 3 38.94 -57.12 15.19
N ARG A 4 39.75 -56.37 15.95
CA ARG A 4 39.56 -54.93 16.19
C ARG A 4 40.08 -54.14 14.98
N LEU A 5 39.21 -53.44 14.28
CA LEU A 5 39.60 -52.44 13.27
C LEU A 5 40.24 -51.23 13.95
N ARG A 6 41.55 -51.07 13.74
CA ARG A 6 42.34 -49.95 14.23
C ARG A 6 42.20 -48.80 13.23
N VAL A 7 41.18 -47.96 13.39
CA VAL A 7 41.01 -46.75 12.58
C VAL A 7 42.20 -45.81 12.83
N ARG A 8 42.99 -45.55 11.79
CA ARG A 8 44.14 -44.63 11.82
C ARG A 8 43.63 -43.22 12.14
N ARG A 9 43.98 -42.70 13.32
CA ARG A 9 43.66 -41.34 13.81
C ARG A 9 44.07 -40.19 12.87
N GLY A 10 44.88 -40.45 11.84
CA GLY A 10 45.33 -39.45 10.86
C GLY A 10 44.28 -39.08 9.80
N THR A 11 43.38 -39.99 9.41
CA THR A 11 42.42 -39.71 8.32
C THR A 11 41.19 -38.94 8.80
N VAL A 12 40.84 -39.01 10.08
CA VAL A 12 39.72 -38.24 10.67
C VAL A 12 40.07 -36.75 10.79
N ARG A 13 41.35 -36.41 10.94
CA ARG A 13 41.79 -35.01 11.02
C ARG A 13 41.76 -34.30 9.66
N ALA A 14 42.02 -34.97 8.55
CA ALA A 14 41.99 -34.31 7.23
C ALA A 14 40.57 -33.95 6.77
N ALA A 15 39.58 -34.80 7.05
CA ALA A 15 38.19 -34.57 6.65
C ALA A 15 37.53 -33.41 7.43
N ALA A 16 37.84 -33.27 8.73
CA ALA A 16 37.29 -32.20 9.56
C ALA A 16 37.81 -30.80 9.17
N TRP A 17 39.02 -30.71 8.61
CA TRP A 17 39.58 -29.43 8.16
C TRP A 17 39.02 -28.99 6.81
N LEU A 18 38.71 -29.91 5.88
CA LEU A 18 38.07 -29.53 4.61
C LEU A 18 36.62 -29.07 4.77
N THR A 19 35.84 -29.67 5.69
CA THR A 19 34.46 -29.23 5.95
C THR A 19 34.39 -27.88 6.68
N THR A 20 35.42 -27.53 7.45
CA THR A 20 35.49 -26.25 8.16
C THR A 20 35.84 -25.10 7.20
N VAL A 21 36.62 -25.35 6.14
CA VAL A 21 36.97 -24.33 5.14
C VAL A 21 35.79 -23.97 4.23
N CYS A 22 34.89 -24.91 3.90
CA CYS A 22 33.69 -24.62 3.12
C CYS A 22 32.63 -23.79 3.88
N LEU A 23 32.64 -23.79 5.22
CA LEU A 23 31.70 -22.99 6.03
C LEU A 23 32.14 -21.53 6.18
N ILE A 24 33.39 -21.18 5.88
CA ILE A 24 33.93 -19.83 6.07
C ILE A 24 33.94 -19.04 4.75
N ALA A 25 33.90 -19.73 3.60
CA ALA A 25 33.89 -19.08 2.29
C ALA A 25 32.55 -18.39 1.92
N ALA A 26 31.47 -18.63 2.69
CA ALA A 26 30.17 -18.00 2.44
C ALA A 26 30.01 -16.62 3.11
N CYS A 27 30.98 -16.20 3.94
CA CYS A 27 30.96 -14.89 4.62
C CYS A 27 32.24 -14.10 4.33
N SER A 28 32.66 -14.03 3.08
CA SER A 28 33.72 -13.09 2.68
C SER A 28 33.07 -11.76 2.27
N ASN A 29 32.50 -11.04 3.25
CA ASN A 29 32.22 -9.62 3.11
C ASN A 29 33.35 -8.86 3.80
N SER A 30 34.19 -8.19 3.01
CA SER A 30 35.46 -7.60 3.45
C SER A 30 35.31 -6.40 4.40
N ASP A 31 34.08 -5.93 4.61
CA ASP A 31 33.79 -4.81 5.50
C ASP A 31 32.39 -4.96 6.11
N PRO A 32 32.26 -5.36 7.39
CA PRO A 32 30.96 -5.46 8.07
C PRO A 32 30.33 -4.08 8.36
N LEU A 33 31.07 -2.98 8.14
CA LEU A 33 30.61 -1.59 8.22
C LEU A 33 30.56 -0.91 6.85
N GLY A 34 30.92 -1.63 5.79
CA GLY A 34 30.92 -1.13 4.43
C GLY A 34 29.49 -0.86 3.99
N THR A 35 29.29 0.25 3.28
CA THR A 35 28.03 0.57 2.62
C THR A 35 27.58 -0.66 1.83
N GLN A 36 26.45 -1.26 2.23
CA GLN A 36 25.84 -2.36 1.48
C GLN A 36 25.41 -1.80 0.14
N ILE A 37 26.24 -1.98 -0.88
CA ILE A 37 25.91 -1.61 -2.25
C ILE A 37 24.85 -2.62 -2.71
N ARG A 38 23.57 -2.25 -2.55
CA ARG A 38 22.49 -3.02 -3.16
C ARG A 38 22.71 -3.01 -4.67
N SER A 39 22.55 -4.19 -5.28
CA SER A 39 22.53 -4.31 -6.73
C SER A 39 21.51 -3.31 -7.29
N PRO A 40 21.81 -2.55 -8.36
CA PRO A 40 20.84 -1.69 -9.03
C PRO A 40 19.61 -2.45 -9.55
N LYS A 41 19.68 -3.78 -9.61
CA LYS A 41 18.58 -4.67 -9.98
C LYS A 41 17.79 -5.22 -8.79
N SER A 42 18.17 -4.91 -7.56
CA SER A 42 17.44 -5.31 -6.36
C SER A 42 16.46 -4.21 -5.98
N ILE A 43 15.16 -4.54 -5.92
CA ILE A 43 14.10 -3.60 -5.53
C ILE A 43 13.23 -4.27 -4.48
N VAL A 44 12.92 -3.56 -3.38
CA VAL A 44 11.94 -4.01 -2.39
C VAL A 44 10.61 -3.30 -2.63
N VAL A 45 9.62 -4.03 -3.12
CA VAL A 45 8.26 -3.52 -3.30
C VAL A 45 7.48 -3.66 -1.99
N GLY A 46 6.79 -2.60 -1.57
CA GLY A 46 5.90 -2.61 -0.41
C GLY A 46 4.47 -2.19 -0.73
N SER A 47 3.61 -2.26 0.28
CA SER A 47 2.20 -1.83 0.19
C SER A 47 1.69 -1.27 1.52
N GLY A 48 0.58 -0.52 1.44
CA GLY A 48 -0.26 -0.22 2.58
C GLY A 48 -1.02 -1.45 3.09
N ASP A 49 -1.72 -1.32 4.21
CA ASP A 49 -2.46 -2.40 4.89
C ASP A 49 -3.90 -2.62 4.38
N PHE A 50 -4.11 -2.46 3.07
CA PHE A 50 -5.40 -2.71 2.44
C PHE A 50 -5.27 -3.51 1.13
N PRO A 51 -6.29 -4.32 0.78
CA PRO A 51 -6.17 -5.30 -0.29
C PRO A 51 -5.78 -4.73 -1.66
N GLU A 52 -6.30 -3.57 -2.04
CA GLU A 52 -5.94 -2.96 -3.33
C GLU A 52 -4.45 -2.63 -3.40
N SER A 53 -3.87 -2.04 -2.34
CA SER A 53 -2.44 -1.74 -2.29
C SER A 53 -1.59 -2.99 -2.45
N GLU A 54 -1.96 -4.08 -1.75
CA GLU A 54 -1.25 -5.35 -1.82
C GLU A 54 -1.33 -5.96 -3.23
N ILE A 55 -2.51 -5.96 -3.85
CA ILE A 55 -2.70 -6.47 -5.21
C ILE A 55 -1.86 -5.68 -6.22
N VAL A 56 -1.90 -4.35 -6.16
CA VAL A 56 -1.12 -3.52 -7.10
C VAL A 56 0.39 -3.67 -6.87
N ALA A 57 0.82 -3.81 -5.61
CA ALA A 57 2.21 -4.08 -5.28
C ALA A 57 2.69 -5.43 -5.83
N GLU A 58 1.87 -6.48 -5.79
CA GLU A 58 2.19 -7.76 -6.43
C GLU A 58 2.30 -7.63 -7.95
N ILE A 59 1.42 -6.87 -8.60
CA ILE A 59 1.52 -6.59 -10.05
C ILE A 59 2.86 -5.92 -10.39
N TYR A 60 3.30 -4.94 -9.59
CA TYR A 60 4.60 -4.30 -9.78
C TYR A 60 5.75 -5.27 -9.59
N ALA A 61 5.69 -6.10 -8.54
CA ALA A 61 6.70 -7.09 -8.24
C ALA A 61 6.86 -8.10 -9.38
N GLU A 62 5.77 -8.72 -9.84
CA GLU A 62 5.78 -9.70 -10.94
C GLU A 62 6.27 -9.08 -12.25
N ALA A 63 5.85 -7.86 -12.57
CA ALA A 63 6.29 -7.16 -13.78
C ALA A 63 7.81 -6.89 -13.76
N LEU A 64 8.36 -6.48 -12.62
CA LEU A 64 9.80 -6.24 -12.48
C LEU A 64 10.60 -7.55 -12.51
N GLU A 65 10.12 -8.61 -11.86
CA GLU A 65 10.74 -9.95 -11.91
C GLU A 65 10.81 -10.49 -13.34
N ALA A 66 9.72 -10.36 -14.10
CA ALA A 66 9.68 -10.75 -15.51
C ALA A 66 10.70 -9.99 -16.39
N ASN A 67 11.18 -8.83 -15.91
CA ASN A 67 12.20 -8.00 -16.57
C ASN A 67 13.60 -8.16 -15.94
N GLY A 68 13.81 -9.19 -15.12
CA GLY A 68 15.11 -9.59 -14.61
C GLY A 68 15.63 -8.78 -13.42
N PHE A 69 14.73 -8.17 -12.65
CA PHE A 69 15.03 -7.60 -11.33
C PHE A 69 14.90 -8.67 -10.24
N GLU A 70 15.66 -8.50 -9.16
CA GLU A 70 15.54 -9.28 -7.92
C GLU A 70 14.59 -8.53 -6.99
N ILE A 71 13.42 -9.11 -6.71
CA ILE A 71 12.37 -8.41 -5.97
C ILE A 71 12.23 -8.94 -4.55
N GLY A 72 12.37 -8.03 -3.57
CA GLY A 72 11.88 -8.22 -2.21
C GLY A 72 10.44 -7.71 -2.08
N ARG A 73 9.65 -8.31 -1.20
CA ARG A 73 8.27 -7.90 -0.92
C ARG A 73 8.11 -7.56 0.55
N ARG A 74 7.45 -6.44 0.86
CA ARG A 74 7.06 -6.03 2.22
C ARG A 74 5.63 -5.51 2.20
N MET A 75 4.68 -6.42 2.24
CA MET A 75 3.26 -6.07 2.13
C MET A 75 2.67 -5.69 3.49
N GLY A 76 1.61 -4.89 3.48
CA GLY A 76 0.81 -4.58 4.65
C GLY A 76 1.55 -3.76 5.70
N ILE A 77 2.38 -2.79 5.28
CA ILE A 77 3.23 -1.99 6.18
C ILE A 77 2.38 -1.11 7.12
N GLY A 78 1.16 -0.77 6.70
CA GLY A 78 0.27 0.11 7.45
C GLY A 78 0.00 1.40 6.68
N SER A 79 -0.14 2.48 7.43
CA SER A 79 -0.48 3.79 6.89
C SER A 79 0.69 4.47 6.17
N ARG A 80 0.37 5.55 5.44
CA ARG A 80 1.34 6.40 4.73
C ARG A 80 2.40 7.00 5.63
N GLU A 81 2.03 7.35 6.85
CA GLU A 81 2.93 7.81 7.90
C GLU A 81 3.99 6.76 8.27
N THR A 82 3.75 5.50 7.92
CA THR A 82 4.66 4.37 8.16
C THR A 82 5.50 4.04 6.93
N TYR A 83 4.87 3.87 5.75
CA TYR A 83 5.62 3.44 4.56
C TYR A 83 6.37 4.58 3.85
N VAL A 84 5.97 5.85 3.97
CA VAL A 84 6.75 6.97 3.40
C VAL A 84 8.13 7.10 4.06
N PRO A 85 8.26 7.05 5.39
CA PRO A 85 9.58 6.93 6.03
C PRO A 85 10.36 5.68 5.57
N ALA A 86 9.68 4.55 5.37
CA ALA A 86 10.32 3.31 4.90
C ALA A 86 10.87 3.41 3.46
N LEU A 87 10.27 4.25 2.60
CA LEU A 87 10.85 4.61 1.30
C LEU A 87 12.13 5.44 1.48
N LYS A 88 12.09 6.43 2.38
CA LYS A 88 13.21 7.36 2.60
C LYS A 88 14.42 6.69 3.25
N ASP A 89 14.20 5.69 4.10
CA ASP A 89 15.28 4.92 4.73
C ASP A 89 15.72 3.68 3.93
N HIS A 90 15.13 3.47 2.75
CA HIS A 90 15.38 2.31 1.87
C HIS A 90 15.08 0.95 2.53
N SER A 91 14.12 0.88 3.45
CA SER A 91 13.51 -0.37 3.91
C SER A 91 12.57 -0.95 2.85
N ILE A 92 11.98 -0.08 2.02
CA ILE A 92 11.32 -0.39 0.75
C ILE A 92 11.79 0.62 -0.30
N ASP A 93 11.64 0.29 -1.58
CA ASP A 93 12.07 1.12 -2.71
C ASP A 93 10.90 1.57 -3.60
N LEU A 94 9.78 0.84 -3.58
CA LEU A 94 8.60 1.12 -4.41
C LEU A 94 7.31 0.80 -3.65
N VAL A 95 6.28 1.65 -3.79
CA VAL A 95 4.93 1.44 -3.25
C VAL A 95 3.89 1.96 -4.24
N PRO A 96 2.73 1.29 -4.42
CA PRO A 96 1.59 1.89 -5.11
C PRO A 96 0.95 3.00 -4.25
N GLU A 97 0.62 4.13 -4.85
CA GLU A 97 0.09 5.28 -4.12
C GLU A 97 -0.90 6.10 -4.97
N TYR A 98 -1.82 6.77 -4.28
CA TYR A 98 -2.77 7.72 -4.83
C TYR A 98 -2.24 9.15 -4.70
N ILE A 99 -1.95 9.77 -5.84
CA ILE A 99 -1.34 11.10 -5.91
C ILE A 99 -2.09 12.18 -5.13
N GLY A 100 -3.42 12.11 -5.02
CA GLY A 100 -4.22 13.08 -4.27
C GLY A 100 -3.99 12.99 -2.76
N ASN A 101 -3.98 11.76 -2.23
CA ASN A 101 -3.71 11.54 -0.80
C ASN A 101 -2.24 11.78 -0.46
N LEU A 102 -1.32 11.44 -1.37
CA LEU A 102 0.10 11.77 -1.21
C LEU A 102 0.34 13.29 -1.23
N LEU A 103 -0.37 14.02 -2.09
CA LEU A 103 -0.32 15.49 -2.10
C LEU A 103 -0.79 16.04 -0.75
N LEU A 104 -1.94 15.60 -0.24
CA LEU A 104 -2.45 16.06 1.06
C LEU A 104 -1.52 15.69 2.22
N TYR A 105 -0.77 14.60 2.13
CA TYR A 105 0.25 14.26 3.12
C TYR A 105 1.40 15.29 3.16
N PHE A 106 1.86 15.79 2.02
CA PHE A 106 2.95 16.79 1.94
C PHE A 106 2.46 18.25 1.95
N ALA A 107 1.21 18.50 1.57
CA ALA A 107 0.57 19.80 1.50
C ALA A 107 -0.89 19.70 2.01
N PRO A 108 -1.09 19.65 3.34
CA PRO A 108 -2.41 19.43 3.95
C PRO A 108 -3.47 20.47 3.59
N ASP A 109 -3.04 21.68 3.23
CA ASP A 109 -3.91 22.80 2.85
C ASP A 109 -4.18 22.85 1.33
N SER A 110 -3.69 21.88 0.53
CA SER A 110 -3.97 21.85 -0.90
C SER A 110 -5.47 21.70 -1.16
N THR A 111 -5.93 22.43 -2.17
CA THR A 111 -7.32 22.37 -2.67
C THR A 111 -7.39 21.78 -4.07
N ALA A 112 -6.27 21.28 -4.59
CA ALA A 112 -6.20 20.67 -5.91
C ALA A 112 -7.03 19.39 -5.95
N THR A 113 -7.89 19.29 -6.96
CA THR A 113 -8.81 18.15 -7.15
C THR A 113 -8.82 17.63 -8.58
N MET A 114 -8.35 18.44 -9.54
CA MET A 114 -8.17 18.03 -10.93
C MET A 114 -6.83 17.31 -11.09
N LEU A 115 -6.81 16.20 -11.83
CA LEU A 115 -5.63 15.35 -12.02
C LEU A 115 -4.36 16.16 -12.34
N ASP A 116 -4.36 16.93 -13.41
CA ASP A 116 -3.20 17.74 -13.84
C ASP A 116 -2.71 18.71 -12.75
N ASN A 117 -3.63 19.29 -11.98
CA ASN A 117 -3.29 20.20 -10.90
C ASN A 117 -2.70 19.44 -9.70
N VAL A 118 -3.25 18.27 -9.37
CA VAL A 118 -2.73 17.40 -8.30
C VAL A 118 -1.33 16.92 -8.65
N GLU A 119 -1.11 16.43 -9.87
CA GLU A 119 0.22 16.00 -10.34
C GLU A 119 1.23 17.14 -10.29
N LEU A 120 0.88 18.31 -10.84
CA LEU A 120 1.77 19.46 -10.87
C LEU A 120 2.13 19.97 -9.46
N GLU A 121 1.15 20.00 -8.56
CA GLU A 121 1.39 20.45 -7.19
C GLU A 121 2.18 19.41 -6.40
N LEU A 122 1.84 18.12 -6.54
CA LEU A 122 2.59 17.02 -5.92
C LEU A 122 4.04 17.05 -6.36
N TYR A 123 4.32 17.20 -7.66
CA TYR A 123 5.68 17.31 -8.18
C TYR A 123 6.48 18.45 -7.52
N LYS A 124 5.83 19.58 -7.21
CA LYS A 124 6.47 20.72 -6.52
C LYS A 124 6.68 20.50 -5.03
N LYS A 125 5.86 19.65 -4.40
CA LYS A 125 5.84 19.42 -2.95
C LYS A 125 6.57 18.15 -2.53
N LEU A 126 6.81 17.24 -3.48
CA LEU A 126 7.49 15.99 -3.23
C LEU A 126 8.93 16.25 -2.77
N PRO A 127 9.36 15.64 -1.66
CA PRO A 127 10.76 15.66 -1.24
C PRO A 127 11.70 15.14 -2.36
N GLY A 128 12.87 15.75 -2.49
CA GLY A 128 13.81 15.43 -3.59
C GLY A 128 14.47 14.04 -3.51
N ASP A 129 14.28 13.33 -2.40
CA ASP A 129 14.67 11.94 -2.18
C ASP A 129 13.59 10.94 -2.61
N LEU A 130 12.44 11.41 -3.09
CA LEU A 130 11.34 10.60 -3.59
C LEU A 130 11.03 10.93 -5.06
N SER A 131 10.46 9.96 -5.77
CA SER A 131 9.96 10.14 -7.13
C SER A 131 8.56 9.52 -7.26
N VAL A 132 7.72 10.14 -8.08
CA VAL A 132 6.40 9.63 -8.46
C VAL A 132 6.46 9.24 -9.92
N LEU A 133 6.03 8.03 -10.24
CA LEU A 133 5.96 7.52 -11.61
C LEU A 133 4.70 8.02 -12.32
N THR A 134 4.55 7.71 -13.60
CA THR A 134 3.35 8.05 -14.38
C THR A 134 2.09 7.45 -13.72
N PRO A 135 1.11 8.26 -13.31
CA PRO A 135 -0.13 7.76 -12.73
C PRO A 135 -0.96 6.96 -13.73
N SER A 136 -1.72 6.00 -13.21
CA SER A 136 -2.73 5.29 -13.99
C SER A 136 -3.85 6.25 -14.42
N PRO A 137 -4.47 6.07 -15.61
CA PRO A 137 -5.68 6.80 -15.97
C PRO A 137 -6.91 6.39 -15.13
N ALA A 138 -6.82 5.29 -14.36
CA ALA A 138 -7.85 4.91 -13.41
C ALA A 138 -7.86 5.86 -12.21
N SER A 139 -9.06 6.19 -11.74
CA SER A 139 -9.26 6.98 -10.53
C SER A 139 -9.98 6.13 -9.50
N ASP A 140 -9.37 5.97 -8.34
CA ASP A 140 -10.04 5.50 -7.14
C ASP A 140 -10.34 6.70 -6.25
N THR A 141 -11.62 6.97 -6.05
CA THR A 141 -12.11 8.12 -5.31
C THR A 141 -13.38 7.74 -4.57
N ASP A 142 -13.54 8.27 -3.36
CA ASP A 142 -14.76 8.07 -2.56
C ASP A 142 -15.99 8.42 -3.40
N THR A 143 -16.85 7.43 -3.61
CA THR A 143 -18.07 7.56 -4.40
C THR A 143 -19.32 7.23 -3.57
N VAL A 144 -20.47 7.69 -4.05
CA VAL A 144 -21.78 7.25 -3.55
C VAL A 144 -22.34 6.29 -4.58
N THR A 145 -22.43 5.01 -4.20
CA THR A 145 -22.96 3.95 -5.06
C THR A 145 -24.38 3.58 -4.64
N VAL A 146 -25.23 3.36 -5.64
CA VAL A 146 -26.61 2.90 -5.46
C VAL A 146 -26.83 1.59 -6.21
N THR A 147 -27.90 0.87 -5.89
CA THR A 147 -28.29 -0.30 -6.66
C THR A 147 -28.74 0.10 -8.08
N SER A 148 -28.55 -0.79 -9.05
CA SER A 148 -29.00 -0.57 -10.43
C SER A 148 -30.51 -0.32 -10.52
N GLY A 149 -31.30 -0.96 -9.65
CA GLY A 149 -32.74 -0.73 -9.57
C GLY A 149 -33.10 0.68 -9.09
N ALA A 150 -32.41 1.20 -8.07
CA ALA A 150 -32.62 2.57 -7.62
C ALA A 150 -32.20 3.58 -8.69
N ALA A 151 -31.05 3.35 -9.34
CA ALA A 151 -30.58 4.19 -10.44
C ALA A 151 -31.58 4.23 -11.61
N GLY A 152 -32.15 3.08 -12.00
CA GLY A 152 -33.15 3.02 -13.07
C GLY A 152 -34.47 3.68 -12.68
N ASN A 153 -35.00 3.37 -11.50
CA ASN A 153 -36.31 3.85 -11.05
C ASN A 153 -36.33 5.36 -10.82
N TRP A 154 -35.24 5.94 -10.34
CA TRP A 154 -35.10 7.37 -10.07
C TRP A 154 -34.32 8.11 -11.17
N ASN A 155 -33.94 7.42 -12.25
CA ASN A 155 -33.17 7.96 -13.38
C ASN A 155 -31.89 8.70 -12.95
N LEU A 156 -31.13 8.10 -12.01
CA LEU A 156 -29.94 8.69 -11.41
C LEU A 156 -28.72 8.55 -12.34
N LYS A 157 -27.96 9.63 -12.48
CA LYS A 157 -26.67 9.66 -13.22
C LYS A 157 -25.54 10.28 -12.41
N THR A 158 -25.87 11.14 -11.45
CA THR A 158 -24.94 11.87 -10.60
C THR A 158 -25.37 11.80 -9.14
N ILE A 159 -24.46 12.11 -8.21
CA ILE A 159 -24.79 12.20 -6.78
C ILE A 159 -25.88 13.26 -6.53
N GLY A 160 -25.89 14.34 -7.31
CA GLY A 160 -26.89 15.41 -7.21
C GLY A 160 -28.33 14.95 -7.50
N ASP A 161 -28.51 13.92 -8.34
CA ASP A 161 -29.85 13.41 -8.66
C ASP A 161 -30.54 12.78 -7.45
N LEU A 162 -29.77 12.34 -6.45
CA LEU A 162 -30.29 11.82 -5.18
C LEU A 162 -30.95 12.90 -4.32
N ALA A 163 -30.64 14.18 -4.54
CA ALA A 163 -31.14 15.26 -3.70
C ALA A 163 -32.67 15.31 -3.67
N ALA A 164 -33.32 15.08 -4.81
CA ALA A 164 -34.78 15.03 -4.94
C ALA A 164 -35.42 13.86 -4.16
N HIS A 165 -34.64 12.83 -3.85
CA HIS A 165 -35.05 11.62 -3.14
C HIS A 165 -34.49 11.56 -1.71
N SER A 166 -33.91 12.65 -1.19
CA SER A 166 -33.31 12.71 0.15
C SER A 166 -34.15 12.06 1.27
N PRO A 167 -35.50 12.24 1.34
CA PRO A 167 -36.33 11.58 2.35
C PRO A 167 -36.37 10.05 2.26
N ASP A 168 -36.17 9.50 1.05
CA ASP A 168 -36.26 8.07 0.75
C ASP A 168 -34.89 7.38 0.74
N VAL A 169 -33.79 8.14 0.69
CA VAL A 169 -32.43 7.59 0.68
C VAL A 169 -32.07 7.08 2.07
N ARG A 170 -31.73 5.79 2.15
CA ARG A 170 -31.08 5.15 3.30
C ARG A 170 -29.60 4.95 2.99
N PHE A 171 -28.72 5.55 3.77
CA PHE A 171 -27.29 5.69 3.45
C PHE A 171 -26.42 4.87 4.41
N GLY A 172 -25.67 3.91 3.88
CA GLY A 172 -24.74 3.07 4.66
C GLY A 172 -23.29 3.54 4.50
N ALA A 173 -22.59 3.80 5.60
CA ALA A 173 -21.17 4.17 5.60
C ALA A 173 -20.53 3.98 6.99
N PRO A 174 -19.19 4.04 7.12
CA PRO A 174 -18.53 4.08 8.42
C PRO A 174 -19.03 5.23 9.31
N SER A 175 -19.06 5.04 10.63
CA SER A 175 -19.60 6.05 11.56
C SER A 175 -18.91 7.42 11.43
N ALA A 176 -17.61 7.45 11.13
CA ALA A 176 -16.87 8.68 10.91
C ALA A 176 -17.42 9.52 9.73
N PHE A 177 -18.09 8.89 8.76
CA PHE A 177 -18.66 9.56 7.59
C PHE A 177 -19.80 10.54 7.95
N GLU A 178 -20.44 10.37 9.10
CA GLU A 178 -21.52 11.24 9.56
C GLU A 178 -21.03 12.68 9.82
N THR A 179 -19.79 12.84 10.28
CA THR A 179 -19.23 14.14 10.71
C THR A 179 -18.04 14.59 9.88
N ARG A 180 -17.41 13.71 9.10
CA ARG A 180 -16.27 14.05 8.24
C ARG A 180 -16.67 15.16 7.26
N PRO A 181 -15.85 16.20 7.02
CA PRO A 181 -16.15 17.23 6.04
C PRO A 181 -16.43 16.68 4.63
N SER A 182 -15.75 15.60 4.23
CA SER A 182 -15.99 14.88 2.97
C SER A 182 -17.18 13.89 3.02
N GLY A 183 -17.79 13.71 4.20
CA GLY A 183 -18.92 12.81 4.43
C GLY A 183 -20.30 13.47 4.22
N LEU A 184 -21.27 13.18 5.09
CA LEU A 184 -22.63 13.75 4.98
C LEU A 184 -22.66 15.30 4.90
N PRO A 185 -21.84 16.06 5.66
CA PRO A 185 -21.76 17.52 5.51
C PRO A 185 -21.37 17.94 4.09
N GLY A 186 -20.39 17.28 3.50
CA GLY A 186 -19.92 17.53 2.14
C GLY A 186 -20.99 17.17 1.09
N LEU A 187 -21.70 16.06 1.27
CA LEU A 187 -22.81 15.67 0.39
C LEU A 187 -23.94 16.70 0.41
N ARG A 188 -24.31 17.18 1.59
CA ARG A 188 -25.30 18.25 1.75
C ARG A 188 -24.84 19.54 1.08
N GLN A 189 -23.59 19.95 1.32
CA GLN A 189 -23.07 21.22 0.82
C GLN A 189 -22.89 21.23 -0.71
N LYS A 190 -22.36 20.16 -1.30
CA LYS A 190 -22.02 20.11 -2.73
C LYS A 190 -23.16 19.64 -3.61
N TYR A 191 -24.01 18.75 -3.10
CA TYR A 191 -25.04 18.06 -3.90
C TYR A 191 -26.47 18.31 -3.42
N GLY A 192 -26.67 18.96 -2.28
CA GLY A 192 -28.00 19.10 -1.68
C GLY A 192 -28.59 17.79 -1.14
N LEU A 193 -27.82 16.70 -1.14
CA LEU A 193 -28.24 15.40 -0.63
C LEU A 193 -28.26 15.44 0.90
N ASN A 194 -29.46 15.44 1.49
CA ASN A 194 -29.62 15.55 2.93
C ASN A 194 -30.18 14.26 3.53
N ILE A 195 -29.31 13.45 4.12
CA ILE A 195 -29.71 12.20 4.78
C ILE A 195 -30.29 12.53 6.15
N ALA A 196 -31.54 12.11 6.39
CA ALA A 196 -32.16 12.23 7.71
C ALA A 196 -31.42 11.33 8.73
N PRO A 197 -31.30 11.72 10.01
CA PRO A 197 -30.59 10.92 11.01
C PRO A 197 -31.07 9.47 11.12
N GLY A 198 -32.38 9.22 10.98
CA GLY A 198 -32.95 7.87 11.00
C GLY A 198 -32.66 7.02 9.76
N ASN A 199 -32.14 7.64 8.69
CA ASN A 199 -31.82 7.00 7.43
C ASN A 199 -30.30 6.75 7.25
N PHE A 200 -29.47 7.24 8.16
CA PHE A 200 -28.05 6.88 8.19
C PHE A 200 -27.86 5.54 8.91
N VAL A 201 -27.12 4.64 8.29
CA VAL A 201 -26.80 3.32 8.85
C VAL A 201 -25.29 3.22 8.97
N ALA A 202 -24.80 3.30 10.21
CA ALA A 202 -23.38 3.09 10.47
C ALA A 202 -23.00 1.63 10.18
N ILE A 203 -22.01 1.44 9.31
CA ILE A 203 -21.42 0.14 8.97
C ILE A 203 -19.95 0.19 9.35
N ASN A 204 -19.59 -0.50 10.42
CA ASN A 204 -18.21 -0.62 10.88
C ASN A 204 -17.78 -2.07 10.72
N ASP A 205 -17.58 -2.52 9.49
CA ASP A 205 -17.11 -3.86 9.15
C ASP A 205 -15.65 -3.86 8.71
N GLY A 206 -14.88 -2.83 9.11
CA GLY A 206 -13.43 -2.69 8.85
C GLY A 206 -12.66 -3.88 9.43
N GLY A 207 -12.74 -4.99 8.71
CA GLY A 207 -12.21 -6.30 9.05
C GLY A 207 -10.70 -6.23 8.95
N GLY A 208 -10.07 -6.10 10.11
CA GLY A 208 -8.67 -6.40 10.32
C GLY A 208 -8.56 -7.42 11.46
N ALA A 209 -7.34 -7.90 11.73
CA ALA A 209 -7.07 -8.88 12.80
C ALA A 209 -7.55 -8.44 14.22
N VAL A 210 -8.04 -7.22 14.37
CA VAL A 210 -8.53 -6.63 15.62
C VAL A 210 -10.04 -6.76 15.84
N THR A 211 -10.82 -7.22 14.85
CA THR A 211 -12.29 -7.36 14.97
C THR A 211 -12.75 -8.75 15.44
N VAL A 212 -11.82 -9.63 15.85
CA VAL A 212 -12.15 -10.85 16.59
C VAL A 212 -11.57 -10.74 17.99
N ARG A 213 -12.46 -10.57 18.98
CA ARG A 213 -12.21 -10.92 20.39
C ARG A 213 -13.36 -11.79 20.88
#